data_AF-A0A1J7JNH1-F1
#
_entry.id   AF-A0A1J7JNH1-F1
#
_cell.length_a   1.000
_cell.length_b   1.000
_cell.length_c   1.000
_cell.angle_alpha   90.00
_cell.angle_beta   90.00
_cell.angle_gamma   90.00
#
_symmetry.space_group_name_H-M   'P 1'
#
loop_
_entity.id
_entity.type
_entity.pdbx_description
1 polymer ?
#
loop_
_entity_poly.entity_id
_entity_poly.type
_entity_poly.pdbx_seq_one_letter_code
_entity_poly.pdbx_strand_id
1 'polypeptide(L)'
;MQCAIESIKIASEIAIPASPSSLRSPVHPHVPLEVETPMALCLISMYQYLHHGNATKMRQLAEEAFDSSVKLSLHIIPHDDTNFSEARRRTWWMTVSPFSGELLIPPKHYLQYLCMCNASIISCEPPTRPMMINTFTTPYPSTENDSEVWRKYIRAEETLVSATLLLVALLKGFSSTTFIVAFRQNIHLLNTIIESQLDGLDAGGTQSMDSSQSPEMRVGNCLRRLTWIRLASSHIKTHRYRAFMSRTIVLKRFESLPSSEILEASTTLPTSGETSNLEEMGIASRIFPFTASESRKICLESSTKMAASLKILSSNVSVAPFACSAALAGYTALMTHHFTTSSTGYNEPQTNSNALRERCEQGVKAAINALENFSVGFESMRTLTDQLRRAAAACKVL
;
A
#
# COMPACT_ATOMS: atom_id res chain seq x y z
N MET A 1 -3.43 -15.43 16.98
CA MET A 1 -2.23 -16.11 16.45
C MET A 1 -2.27 -17.61 16.71
N GLN A 2 -2.45 -18.07 17.94
CA GLN A 2 -2.50 -19.50 18.28
C GLN A 2 -3.56 -20.29 17.48
N CYS A 3 -4.80 -19.79 17.39
CA CYS A 3 -5.83 -20.43 16.56
C CYS A 3 -5.46 -20.52 15.07
N ALA A 4 -4.79 -19.50 14.52
CA ALA A 4 -4.36 -19.50 13.11
C ALA A 4 -3.24 -20.53 12.86
N ILE A 5 -2.31 -20.66 13.80
CA ILE A 5 -1.25 -21.68 13.76
C ILE A 5 -1.84 -23.09 13.86
N GLU A 6 -2.85 -23.28 14.71
CA GLU A 6 -3.56 -24.56 14.85
C GLU A 6 -4.33 -24.94 13.58
N SER A 7 -5.03 -23.99 12.94
CA SER A 7 -5.74 -24.25 11.67
C SER A 7 -4.77 -24.70 10.56
N ILE A 8 -3.56 -24.14 10.48
CA ILE A 8 -2.55 -24.54 9.49
C ILE A 8 -1.98 -25.93 9.80
N LYS A 9 -1.69 -26.24 11.07
CA LYS A 9 -1.17 -27.57 11.46
C LYS A 9 -2.13 -28.68 11.08
N ILE A 10 -3.42 -28.49 11.34
CA ILE A 10 -4.47 -29.46 11.00
C ILE A 10 -4.58 -29.64 9.48
N ALA A 11 -4.54 -28.55 8.70
CA ALA A 11 -4.56 -28.63 7.24
C ALA A 11 -3.35 -29.39 6.67
N SER A 12 -2.19 -29.29 7.32
CA SER A 12 -0.99 -30.05 6.95
C SER A 12 -1.06 -31.54 7.30
N GLU A 13 -1.85 -31.91 8.33
CA GLU A 13 -2.02 -33.30 8.80
C GLU A 13 -3.10 -34.08 8.01
N ILE A 14 -4.05 -33.39 7.35
CA ILE A 14 -5.10 -34.00 6.51
C ILE A 14 -4.56 -34.61 5.20
N ALA A 15 -3.25 -34.51 4.92
CA ALA A 15 -2.60 -35.23 3.81
C ALA A 15 -2.46 -36.75 4.04
N ILE A 16 -2.87 -37.27 5.20
CA ILE A 16 -2.95 -38.72 5.51
C ILE A 16 -4.44 -39.07 5.67
N PRO A 17 -4.97 -40.14 5.06
CA PRO A 17 -6.39 -40.49 5.16
C PRO A 17 -6.69 -40.94 6.60
N ALA A 18 -7.16 -40.02 7.44
CA ALA A 18 -7.55 -40.28 8.81
C ALA A 18 -9.07 -40.27 8.99
N SER A 19 -9.52 -41.17 9.84
CA SER A 19 -10.90 -41.55 10.17
C SER A 19 -11.80 -40.36 10.58
N PRO A 20 -13.12 -40.43 10.36
CA PRO A 20 -14.05 -39.27 10.35
C PRO A 20 -14.46 -38.73 11.74
N SER A 21 -13.61 -38.83 12.77
CA SER A 21 -14.03 -38.67 14.17
C SER A 21 -13.39 -37.53 14.98
N SER A 22 -12.73 -36.53 14.38
CA SER A 22 -12.20 -35.38 15.16
C SER A 22 -12.18 -34.04 14.41
N LEU A 23 -13.26 -33.69 13.72
CA LEU A 23 -13.39 -32.35 13.14
C LEU A 23 -13.48 -31.29 14.26
N ARG A 24 -12.45 -30.43 14.33
CA ARG A 24 -12.39 -29.25 15.20
C ARG A 24 -13.61 -28.36 14.97
N SER A 25 -14.15 -27.76 16.04
CA SER A 25 -15.20 -26.74 15.92
C SER A 25 -14.68 -25.48 15.21
N PRO A 26 -15.46 -24.86 14.31
CA PRO A 26 -15.07 -23.59 13.68
C PRO A 26 -14.75 -22.50 14.70
N VAL A 27 -13.78 -21.66 14.38
CA VAL A 27 -13.38 -20.49 15.17
C VAL A 27 -14.51 -19.45 15.24
N HIS A 28 -15.33 -19.37 14.20
CA HIS A 28 -16.47 -18.45 14.15
C HIS A 28 -17.72 -19.14 13.54
N PRO A 29 -18.93 -18.95 14.10
CA PRO A 29 -20.14 -19.64 13.64
C PRO A 29 -20.52 -19.40 12.17
N HIS A 30 -20.09 -18.27 11.61
CA HIS A 30 -20.35 -17.89 10.21
C HIS A 30 -19.14 -18.10 9.28
N VAL A 31 -18.12 -18.82 9.73
CA VAL A 31 -16.93 -19.14 8.92
C VAL A 31 -16.84 -20.66 8.80
N PRO A 32 -16.94 -21.22 7.59
CA PRO A 32 -16.81 -22.66 7.43
C PRO A 32 -15.35 -23.10 7.64
N LEU A 33 -15.15 -24.32 8.15
CA LEU A 33 -13.83 -24.80 8.56
C LEU A 33 -12.80 -24.77 7.41
N GLU A 34 -13.25 -25.07 6.19
CA GLU A 34 -12.38 -25.12 5.02
C GLU A 34 -11.73 -23.77 4.66
N VAL A 35 -12.34 -22.63 4.99
CA VAL A 35 -11.76 -21.31 4.67
C VAL A 35 -10.86 -20.76 5.79
N GLU A 36 -10.79 -21.42 6.94
CA GLU A 36 -9.93 -20.98 8.04
C GLU A 36 -8.45 -21.03 7.66
N THR A 37 -8.02 -22.05 6.91
CA THR A 37 -6.63 -22.20 6.45
C THR A 37 -6.17 -21.05 5.57
N PRO A 38 -6.84 -20.72 4.44
CA PRO A 38 -6.44 -19.57 3.63
C PRO A 38 -6.51 -18.24 4.41
N MET A 39 -7.50 -18.06 5.29
CA MET A 39 -7.56 -16.87 6.16
C MET A 39 -6.36 -16.80 7.14
N ALA A 40 -6.00 -17.93 7.75
CA ALA A 40 -4.87 -18.04 8.66
C ALA A 40 -3.56 -17.71 7.94
N LEU A 41 -3.36 -18.25 6.72
CA LEU A 41 -2.19 -17.95 5.89
C LEU A 41 -2.09 -16.45 5.56
N CYS A 42 -3.20 -15.78 5.23
CA CYS A 42 -3.21 -14.31 5.06
C CYS A 42 -2.79 -13.56 6.32
N LEU A 43 -3.31 -13.95 7.48
CA LEU A 43 -2.98 -13.31 8.76
C LEU A 43 -1.51 -13.50 9.13
N ILE A 44 -0.98 -14.72 8.97
CA ILE A 44 0.42 -15.02 9.28
C ILE A 44 1.35 -14.36 8.26
N SER A 45 0.98 -14.30 6.99
CA SER A 45 1.72 -13.55 5.96
C SER A 45 1.99 -12.11 6.41
N MET A 46 0.94 -11.38 6.80
CA MET A 46 1.08 -10.03 7.33
C MET A 46 1.91 -9.98 8.63
N TYR A 47 1.69 -10.94 9.54
CA TYR A 47 2.45 -11.01 10.79
C TYR A 47 3.96 -11.18 10.55
N GLN A 48 4.37 -12.03 9.59
CA GLN A 48 5.79 -12.25 9.27
C GLN A 48 6.49 -10.95 8.89
N TYR A 49 5.82 -10.09 8.11
CA TYR A 49 6.37 -8.78 7.78
C TYR A 49 6.32 -7.81 8.96
N LEU A 50 5.15 -7.67 9.60
CA LEU A 50 4.95 -6.64 10.61
C LEU A 50 5.77 -6.87 11.88
N HIS A 51 5.91 -8.14 12.29
CA HIS A 51 6.61 -8.52 13.51
C HIS A 51 8.08 -8.87 13.25
N HIS A 52 8.39 -9.60 12.18
CA HIS A 52 9.75 -10.10 11.92
C HIS A 52 10.45 -9.41 10.73
N GLY A 53 9.79 -8.52 9.99
CA GLY A 53 10.35 -7.85 8.82
C GLY A 53 10.53 -8.79 7.62
N ASN A 54 10.02 -10.02 7.70
CA ASN A 54 10.31 -11.07 6.73
C ASN A 54 9.38 -10.99 5.51
N ALA A 55 9.74 -10.13 4.55
CA ALA A 55 8.99 -9.95 3.31
C ALA A 55 8.99 -11.21 2.41
N THR A 56 10.07 -11.99 2.41
CA THR A 56 10.15 -13.25 1.64
C THR A 56 9.13 -14.26 2.17
N LYS A 57 9.07 -14.46 3.49
CA LYS A 57 8.11 -15.40 4.10
C LYS A 57 6.68 -14.88 3.99
N MET A 58 6.47 -13.57 4.13
CA MET A 58 5.18 -12.94 3.84
C MET A 58 4.68 -13.33 2.44
N ARG A 59 5.52 -13.18 1.42
CA ARG A 59 5.18 -13.52 0.03
C ARG A 59 4.86 -15.00 -0.15
N GLN A 60 5.71 -15.90 0.35
CA GLN A 60 5.48 -17.35 0.29
C GLN A 60 4.14 -17.75 0.90
N LEU A 61 3.82 -17.22 2.09
CA LEU A 61 2.54 -17.51 2.75
C LEU A 61 1.34 -16.91 2.02
N ALA A 62 1.51 -15.77 1.37
CA ALA A 62 0.46 -15.17 0.56
C ALA A 62 0.17 -16.02 -0.69
N GLU A 63 1.21 -16.59 -1.31
CA GLU A 63 1.06 -17.55 -2.43
C GLU A 63 0.39 -18.85 -1.97
N GLU A 64 0.76 -19.36 -0.80
CA GLU A 64 0.14 -20.54 -0.21
C GLU A 64 -1.35 -20.31 0.11
N ALA A 65 -1.69 -19.12 0.63
CA ALA A 65 -3.06 -18.72 0.89
C ALA A 65 -3.88 -18.71 -0.40
N PHE A 66 -3.30 -18.18 -1.47
CA PHE A 66 -3.90 -18.16 -2.79
C PHE A 66 -4.12 -19.58 -3.34
N ASP A 67 -3.11 -20.44 -3.29
CA ASP A 67 -3.21 -21.83 -3.76
C ASP A 67 -4.28 -22.61 -2.98
N SER A 68 -4.37 -22.38 -1.67
CA SER A 68 -5.42 -22.96 -0.83
C SER A 68 -6.81 -22.47 -1.26
N SER A 69 -6.99 -21.18 -1.56
CA SER A 69 -8.27 -20.63 -2.03
C SER A 69 -8.67 -21.15 -3.41
N VAL A 70 -7.71 -21.32 -4.32
CA VAL A 70 -7.95 -21.89 -5.65
C VAL A 70 -8.36 -23.35 -5.56
N LYS A 71 -7.70 -24.15 -4.71
CA LYS A 71 -8.06 -25.55 -4.43
C LYS A 71 -9.50 -25.71 -3.92
N LEU A 72 -10.00 -24.72 -3.18
CA LEU A 72 -11.37 -24.65 -2.69
C LEU A 72 -12.37 -24.07 -3.70
N SER A 73 -11.92 -23.78 -4.93
CA SER A 73 -12.74 -23.18 -5.99
C SER A 73 -13.40 -21.86 -5.59
N LEU A 74 -12.79 -21.11 -4.65
CA LEU A 74 -13.34 -19.82 -4.18
C LEU A 74 -13.35 -18.72 -5.27
N HIS A 75 -12.71 -18.98 -6.41
CA HIS A 75 -12.63 -18.12 -7.58
C HIS A 75 -13.85 -18.19 -8.50
N ILE A 76 -14.62 -19.26 -8.38
CA ILE A 76 -15.76 -19.56 -9.22
C ILE A 76 -16.98 -19.89 -8.37
N ILE A 77 -17.22 -19.11 -7.31
CA ILE A 77 -18.37 -19.30 -6.43
C ILE A 77 -19.63 -18.93 -7.25
N PRO A 78 -20.58 -19.86 -7.50
CA PRO A 78 -21.87 -19.53 -8.10
C PRO A 78 -22.72 -18.71 -7.11
N HIS A 79 -23.98 -18.42 -7.43
CA HIS A 79 -24.91 -17.89 -6.42
C HIS A 79 -24.99 -18.85 -5.22
N ASP A 80 -24.24 -18.52 -4.17
CA ASP A 80 -24.18 -19.25 -2.90
C ASP A 80 -25.13 -18.55 -1.93
N ASP A 81 -26.31 -19.13 -1.75
CA ASP A 81 -27.33 -18.63 -0.80
C ASP A 81 -27.12 -19.22 0.61
N THR A 82 -25.99 -19.89 0.88
CA THR A 82 -25.70 -20.38 2.22
C THR A 82 -25.33 -19.25 3.17
N ASN A 83 -25.48 -19.51 4.47
CA ASN A 83 -25.05 -18.60 5.54
C ASN A 83 -23.53 -18.35 5.57
N PHE A 84 -22.75 -19.06 4.73
CA PHE A 84 -21.29 -18.95 4.64
C PHE A 84 -20.80 -18.19 3.41
N SER A 85 -21.71 -17.81 2.50
CA SER A 85 -21.39 -17.16 1.23
C SER A 85 -20.50 -15.93 1.41
N GLU A 86 -20.79 -15.09 2.41
CA GLU A 86 -20.00 -13.89 2.68
C GLU A 86 -18.59 -14.21 3.18
N ALA A 87 -18.43 -15.23 4.03
CA ALA A 87 -17.12 -15.66 4.50
C ALA A 87 -16.26 -16.19 3.35
N ARG A 88 -16.85 -16.94 2.42
CA ARG A 88 -16.15 -17.42 1.22
C ARG A 88 -15.77 -16.29 0.28
N ARG A 89 -16.69 -15.33 0.00
CA ARG A 89 -16.40 -14.13 -0.80
C ARG A 89 -15.26 -13.33 -0.19
N ARG A 90 -15.31 -13.02 1.11
CA ARG A 90 -14.25 -12.26 1.79
C ARG A 90 -12.92 -13.01 1.76
N THR A 91 -12.92 -14.33 1.98
CA THR A 91 -11.70 -15.15 1.90
C THR A 91 -11.08 -15.09 0.51
N TRP A 92 -11.89 -15.24 -0.54
CA TRP A 92 -11.43 -15.10 -1.92
C TRP A 92 -10.79 -13.72 -2.12
N TRP A 93 -11.54 -12.64 -1.91
CA TRP A 93 -11.03 -11.30 -2.18
C TRP A 93 -9.86 -10.88 -1.27
N MET A 94 -9.66 -11.50 -0.11
CA MET A 94 -8.46 -11.33 0.72
C MET A 94 -7.21 -12.04 0.15
N THR A 95 -7.38 -13.16 -0.55
CA THR A 95 -6.29 -14.07 -0.97
C THR A 95 -5.83 -13.88 -2.42
N VAL A 96 -6.67 -13.32 -3.30
CA VAL A 96 -6.49 -13.34 -4.76
C VAL A 96 -5.26 -12.62 -5.30
N SER A 97 -4.74 -13.14 -6.42
CA SER A 97 -3.69 -12.55 -7.22
C SER A 97 -3.67 -12.95 -8.71
N PRO A 98 -3.73 -11.99 -9.67
CA PRO A 98 -3.17 -12.21 -11.02
C PRO A 98 -2.26 -11.12 -11.64
N PHE A 99 -1.04 -11.39 -12.12
CA PHE A 99 -0.18 -10.44 -12.91
C PHE A 99 0.42 -11.00 -14.23
N SER A 100 -0.05 -10.58 -15.41
CA SER A 100 0.65 -10.85 -16.68
C SER A 100 1.63 -9.74 -17.04
N GLY A 101 2.93 -10.07 -17.06
CA GLY A 101 3.94 -9.21 -17.64
C GLY A 101 3.86 -9.22 -19.16
N GLU A 102 3.42 -8.11 -19.75
CA GLU A 102 4.13 -7.45 -20.85
C GLU A 102 3.50 -6.07 -21.10
N LEU A 103 4.35 -5.05 -21.03
CA LEU A 103 3.99 -3.65 -21.10
C LEU A 103 3.98 -3.20 -22.57
N LEU A 104 2.81 -3.20 -23.24
CA LEU A 104 2.51 -2.42 -24.47
C LEU A 104 0.99 -2.50 -24.80
N ILE A 105 0.19 -1.53 -24.31
CA ILE A 105 -1.08 -0.89 -24.82
C ILE A 105 -2.11 -1.74 -25.63
N PRO A 106 -3.49 -1.68 -25.49
CA PRO A 106 -4.40 -0.76 -24.76
C PRO A 106 -5.41 -1.50 -23.79
N PRO A 107 -6.47 -0.87 -23.20
CA PRO A 107 -7.04 -1.29 -21.92
C PRO A 107 -7.98 -2.48 -22.05
N LYS A 108 -7.59 -3.64 -21.50
CA LYS A 108 -8.53 -4.72 -21.20
C LYS A 108 -8.21 -5.34 -19.84
N HIS A 109 -8.94 -4.85 -18.84
CA HIS A 109 -9.34 -5.53 -17.61
C HIS A 109 -8.24 -6.28 -16.82
N TYR A 110 -7.54 -5.53 -15.98
CA TYR A 110 -6.62 -5.99 -14.93
C TYR A 110 -7.33 -5.83 -13.57
N LEU A 111 -7.25 -6.79 -12.64
CA LEU A 111 -8.03 -6.83 -11.37
C LEU A 111 -7.44 -7.84 -10.35
N GLN A 112 -7.36 -7.47 -9.07
CA GLN A 112 -6.20 -7.83 -8.25
C GLN A 112 -6.47 -7.51 -6.71
N TYR A 113 -6.53 -8.55 -5.82
CA TYR A 113 -5.93 -8.67 -4.43
C TYR A 113 -6.42 -7.96 -3.14
N LEU A 114 -5.94 -8.54 -1.99
CA LEU A 114 -5.38 -7.82 -0.81
C LEU A 114 -4.01 -8.34 -0.28
N CYS A 115 -3.87 -9.63 0.06
CA CYS A 115 -2.65 -10.14 0.74
C CYS A 115 -1.39 -10.13 -0.15
N MET A 116 -1.50 -10.60 -1.39
CA MET A 116 -0.36 -10.58 -2.31
C MET A 116 -0.09 -9.17 -2.91
N CYS A 117 -1.05 -8.22 -2.87
CA CYS A 117 -0.81 -6.82 -3.22
C CYS A 117 0.11 -6.20 -2.18
N ASN A 118 -0.21 -6.40 -0.90
CA ASN A 118 0.67 -5.99 0.19
C ASN A 118 2.06 -6.61 0.04
N ALA A 119 2.15 -7.92 -0.28
CA ALA A 119 3.44 -8.56 -0.52
C ALA A 119 4.23 -7.89 -1.66
N SER A 120 3.58 -7.62 -2.79
CA SER A 120 4.21 -6.98 -3.96
C SER A 120 4.62 -5.52 -3.69
N ILE A 121 3.80 -4.77 -2.95
CA ILE A 121 4.10 -3.39 -2.54
C ILE A 121 5.31 -3.36 -1.61
N ILE A 122 5.40 -4.33 -0.69
CA ILE A 122 6.46 -4.42 0.32
C ILE A 122 7.76 -4.95 -0.29
N SER A 123 7.69 -6.00 -1.09
CA SER A 123 8.86 -6.58 -1.75
C SER A 123 9.31 -5.78 -2.98
N CYS A 124 8.51 -4.80 -3.43
CA CYS A 124 8.78 -4.02 -4.65
C CYS A 124 8.97 -4.90 -5.89
N GLU A 125 8.33 -6.06 -5.91
CA GLU A 125 8.44 -7.04 -6.96
C GLU A 125 7.07 -7.31 -7.56
N PRO A 126 7.00 -7.62 -8.87
CA PRO A 126 5.74 -8.05 -9.45
C PRO A 126 5.31 -9.38 -8.80
N PRO A 127 4.00 -9.63 -8.73
CA PRO A 127 3.46 -10.92 -8.33
C PRO A 127 4.03 -12.05 -9.21
N THR A 128 4.33 -13.20 -8.59
CA THR A 128 5.02 -14.32 -9.25
C THR A 128 4.19 -14.98 -10.36
N ARG A 129 2.86 -14.83 -10.38
CA ARG A 129 1.97 -15.52 -11.32
C ARG A 129 0.98 -14.60 -12.05
N PRO A 130 0.93 -14.66 -13.39
CA PRO A 130 -0.18 -14.18 -14.20
C PRO A 130 -1.46 -14.94 -13.99
N MET A 131 -2.57 -14.24 -13.93
CA MET A 131 -3.88 -14.88 -13.99
C MET A 131 -4.88 -13.94 -14.69
N MET A 132 -5.99 -14.49 -15.17
CA MET A 132 -6.94 -13.76 -16.02
C MET A 132 -8.24 -13.55 -15.26
N ILE A 133 -8.58 -12.30 -14.93
CA ILE A 133 -9.75 -12.01 -14.08
C ILE A 133 -11.07 -12.41 -14.70
N ASN A 134 -11.13 -12.47 -16.02
CA ASN A 134 -12.32 -12.90 -16.73
C ASN A 134 -12.70 -14.37 -16.43
N THR A 135 -11.84 -15.11 -15.71
CA THR A 135 -12.16 -16.46 -15.23
C THR A 135 -12.83 -16.48 -13.85
N PHE A 136 -12.96 -15.33 -13.16
CA PHE A 136 -13.57 -15.29 -11.83
C PHE A 136 -15.05 -14.96 -11.94
N THR A 137 -15.88 -15.73 -11.24
CA THR A 137 -17.33 -15.47 -11.16
C THR A 137 -17.77 -15.04 -9.76
N THR A 138 -16.86 -15.09 -8.78
CA THR A 138 -17.15 -14.74 -7.39
C THR A 138 -17.54 -13.26 -7.23
N PRO A 139 -18.72 -12.93 -6.70
CA PRO A 139 -19.13 -11.54 -6.47
C PRO A 139 -18.26 -10.82 -5.43
N TYR A 140 -18.20 -9.49 -5.50
CA TYR A 140 -17.58 -8.69 -4.43
C TYR A 140 -18.29 -8.91 -3.10
N PRO A 141 -17.60 -8.80 -1.95
CA PRO A 141 -18.22 -8.90 -0.64
C PRO A 141 -19.19 -7.75 -0.41
N SER A 142 -20.21 -7.98 0.42
CA SER A 142 -21.17 -6.94 0.80
C SER A 142 -20.68 -6.16 2.03
N THR A 143 -21.05 -4.88 2.10
CA THR A 143 -21.02 -4.11 3.35
C THR A 143 -22.31 -3.35 3.53
N GLU A 144 -22.67 -3.09 4.77
CA GLU A 144 -23.86 -2.31 5.11
C GLU A 144 -23.80 -0.92 4.46
N ASN A 145 -24.83 -0.57 3.69
CA ASN A 145 -25.01 0.73 3.02
C ASN A 145 -23.99 1.10 1.93
N ASP A 146 -23.10 0.21 1.49
CA ASP A 146 -22.17 0.48 0.40
C ASP A 146 -21.72 -0.80 -0.34
N SER A 147 -22.36 -1.10 -1.47
CA SER A 147 -22.01 -2.25 -2.30
C SER A 147 -20.75 -2.03 -3.15
N GLU A 148 -20.23 -0.80 -3.21
CA GLU A 148 -19.12 -0.43 -4.09
C GLU A 148 -17.78 -0.33 -3.35
N VAL A 149 -17.79 -0.25 -2.02
CA VAL A 149 -16.60 0.01 -1.21
C VAL A 149 -15.48 -1.01 -1.46
N TRP A 150 -15.80 -2.30 -1.56
CA TRP A 150 -14.82 -3.36 -1.78
C TRP A 150 -14.17 -3.23 -3.15
N ARG A 151 -14.98 -3.03 -4.19
CA ARG A 151 -14.47 -2.82 -5.54
C ARG A 151 -13.55 -1.60 -5.58
N LYS A 152 -13.98 -0.46 -5.02
CA LYS A 152 -13.16 0.76 -4.96
C LYS A 152 -11.83 0.52 -4.21
N TYR A 153 -11.88 -0.18 -3.08
CA TYR A 153 -10.68 -0.52 -2.31
C TYR A 153 -9.69 -1.39 -3.08
N ILE A 154 -10.19 -2.47 -3.70
CA ILE A 154 -9.39 -3.37 -4.54
C ILE A 154 -8.73 -2.61 -5.69
N ARG A 155 -9.47 -1.72 -6.37
CA ARG A 155 -8.93 -0.84 -7.42
C ARG A 155 -7.84 0.11 -6.92
N ALA A 156 -7.95 0.60 -5.70
CA ALA A 156 -6.92 1.45 -5.12
C ALA A 156 -5.62 0.69 -4.80
N GLU A 157 -5.72 -0.57 -4.33
CA GLU A 157 -4.56 -1.44 -4.10
C GLU A 157 -3.82 -1.76 -5.41
N GLU A 158 -4.56 -2.08 -6.48
CA GLU A 158 -4.03 -2.25 -7.84
C GLU A 158 -3.22 -1.04 -8.33
N THR A 159 -3.82 0.12 -8.12
CA THR A 159 -3.23 1.39 -8.51
C THR A 159 -1.93 1.62 -7.73
N LEU A 160 -1.87 1.18 -6.47
CA LEU A 160 -0.68 1.28 -5.63
C LEU A 160 0.43 0.31 -6.04
N VAL A 161 0.10 -0.93 -6.40
CA VAL A 161 1.06 -1.87 -6.99
C VAL A 161 1.64 -1.27 -8.26
N SER A 162 0.79 -0.78 -9.16
CA SER A 162 1.20 -0.18 -10.44
C SER A 162 2.13 1.01 -10.21
N ALA A 163 1.79 1.91 -9.28
CA ALA A 163 2.65 3.04 -8.90
C ALA A 163 3.98 2.60 -8.29
N THR A 164 3.97 1.52 -7.50
CA THR A 164 5.18 0.96 -6.90
C THR A 164 6.11 0.39 -7.95
N LEU A 165 5.60 -0.46 -8.84
CA LEU A 165 6.39 -1.09 -9.90
C LEU A 165 6.89 -0.08 -10.93
N LEU A 166 6.07 0.91 -11.28
CA LEU A 166 6.48 2.02 -12.15
C LEU A 166 7.64 2.80 -11.53
N LEU A 167 7.58 3.09 -10.23
CA LEU A 167 8.66 3.76 -9.53
C LEU A 167 9.93 2.91 -9.47
N VAL A 168 9.83 1.61 -9.20
CA VAL A 168 10.97 0.69 -9.22
C VAL A 168 11.62 0.68 -10.61
N ALA A 169 10.81 0.63 -11.67
CA ALA A 169 11.29 0.70 -13.04
C ALA A 169 11.99 2.03 -13.34
N LEU A 170 11.48 3.16 -12.84
CA LEU A 170 12.15 4.47 -12.96
C LEU A 170 13.51 4.49 -12.24
N LEU A 171 13.59 3.90 -11.04
CA LEU A 171 14.82 3.87 -10.23
C LEU A 171 15.90 2.96 -10.83
N LYS A 172 15.52 1.88 -11.50
CA LYS A 172 16.45 0.98 -12.22
C LYS A 172 17.07 1.62 -13.47
N GLY A 173 16.55 2.78 -13.91
CA GLY A 173 17.04 3.49 -15.08
C GLY A 173 16.56 2.88 -16.41
N PHE A 174 16.85 3.57 -17.50
CA PHE A 174 16.47 3.19 -18.86
C PHE A 174 17.48 3.74 -19.86
N SER A 175 17.73 2.98 -20.93
CA SER A 175 18.79 3.30 -21.90
C SER A 175 18.28 3.66 -23.29
N SER A 176 16.96 3.64 -23.53
CA SER A 176 16.37 3.83 -24.87
C SER A 176 15.30 4.92 -24.93
N THR A 177 15.13 5.52 -26.11
CA THR A 177 14.10 6.53 -26.41
C THR A 177 12.68 5.95 -26.35
N THR A 178 12.50 4.67 -26.70
CA THR A 178 11.22 3.95 -26.57
C THR A 178 10.77 3.87 -25.12
N PHE A 179 11.69 3.64 -24.17
CA PHE A 179 11.36 3.64 -22.75
C PHE A 179 10.88 5.00 -22.26
N ILE A 180 11.46 6.10 -22.75
CA ILE A 180 11.03 7.46 -22.37
C ILE A 180 9.57 7.71 -22.72
N VAL A 181 9.15 7.36 -23.93
CA VAL A 181 7.76 7.52 -24.38
C VAL A 181 6.82 6.64 -23.57
N ALA A 182 7.21 5.37 -23.33
CA ALA A 182 6.43 4.43 -22.52
C ALA A 182 6.27 4.93 -21.08
N PHE A 183 7.34 5.41 -20.43
CA PHE A 183 7.25 5.98 -19.09
C PHE A 183 6.32 7.19 -19.06
N ARG A 184 6.43 8.11 -20.03
CA ARG A 184 5.55 9.28 -20.09
C ARG A 184 4.08 8.89 -20.17
N GLN A 185 3.75 7.96 -21.06
CA GLN A 185 2.38 7.45 -21.22
C GLN A 185 1.88 6.75 -19.96
N ASN A 186 2.70 5.88 -19.36
CA ASN A 186 2.33 5.15 -18.15
C ASN A 186 2.15 6.07 -16.94
N ILE A 187 3.02 7.06 -16.76
CA ILE A 187 2.90 8.06 -15.68
C ILE A 187 1.62 8.87 -15.88
N HIS A 188 1.35 9.33 -17.10
CA HIS A 188 0.15 10.10 -17.40
C HIS A 188 -1.13 9.27 -17.17
N LEU A 189 -1.19 8.07 -17.73
CA LEU A 189 -2.32 7.15 -17.57
C LEU A 189 -2.57 6.83 -16.10
N LEU A 190 -1.51 6.49 -15.36
CA LEU A 190 -1.63 6.17 -13.94
C LEU A 190 -2.13 7.38 -13.13
N ASN A 191 -1.66 8.59 -13.44
CA ASN A 191 -2.16 9.80 -12.81
C ASN A 191 -3.67 10.00 -13.06
N THR A 192 -4.10 9.88 -14.32
CA THR A 192 -5.51 10.00 -14.68
C THR A 192 -6.38 8.95 -13.99
N ILE A 193 -5.89 7.72 -13.84
CA ILE A 193 -6.58 6.66 -13.09
C ILE A 193 -6.70 7.04 -11.61
N ILE A 194 -5.64 7.57 -11.00
CA ILE A 194 -5.64 8.00 -9.60
C ILE A 194 -6.64 9.14 -9.38
N GLU A 195 -6.61 10.17 -10.22
CA GLU A 195 -7.52 11.32 -10.15
C GLU A 195 -8.98 10.88 -10.32
N SER A 196 -9.28 10.08 -11.34
CA SER A 196 -10.64 9.56 -11.57
C SER A 196 -11.16 8.73 -10.40
N GLN A 197 -10.32 7.90 -9.77
CA GLN A 197 -10.71 7.14 -8.58
C GLN A 197 -10.89 8.03 -7.35
N LEU A 198 -10.07 9.07 -7.19
CA LEU A 198 -10.20 10.04 -6.10
C LEU A 198 -11.49 10.87 -6.23
N ASP A 199 -11.84 11.30 -7.44
CA ASP A 199 -13.09 12.03 -7.72
C ASP A 199 -14.31 11.14 -7.40
N GLY A 200 -14.25 9.85 -7.73
CA GLY A 200 -15.30 8.88 -7.40
C GLY A 200 -15.46 8.53 -5.92
N LEU A 201 -14.68 9.13 -5.01
CA LEU A 201 -14.80 8.97 -3.56
C LEU A 201 -15.61 10.09 -2.87
N ASP A 202 -16.22 11.00 -3.63
CA ASP A 202 -17.09 12.13 -3.23
C ASP A 202 -17.38 12.28 -1.72
N ALA A 203 -16.90 13.42 -1.16
CA ALA A 203 -17.44 14.24 -0.05
C ALA A 203 -17.98 13.62 1.26
N GLY A 204 -17.92 12.30 1.46
CA GLY A 204 -18.29 11.63 2.74
C GLY A 204 -17.22 11.78 3.84
N GLY A 205 -16.27 12.70 3.65
CA GLY A 205 -15.04 12.88 4.39
C GLY A 205 -15.20 13.45 5.80
N THR A 206 -16.22 13.04 6.56
CA THR A 206 -16.32 13.43 7.98
C THR A 206 -17.19 12.51 8.82
N GLN A 207 -17.49 11.28 8.37
CA GLN A 207 -18.16 10.36 9.27
C GLN A 207 -17.18 9.96 10.39
N SER A 208 -17.48 10.45 11.60
CA SER A 208 -16.87 10.00 12.84
C SER A 208 -17.07 8.50 12.94
N MET A 209 -16.03 7.78 13.33
CA MET A 209 -16.15 6.39 13.76
C MET A 209 -16.81 6.43 15.15
N ASP A 210 -18.14 6.47 15.20
CA ASP A 210 -18.85 6.38 16.46
C ASP A 210 -18.83 4.93 16.95
N SER A 211 -18.57 4.75 18.24
CA SER A 211 -18.66 3.49 18.97
C SER A 211 -20.03 2.81 18.89
N SER A 212 -21.09 3.57 18.56
CA SER A 212 -22.46 3.05 18.38
C SER A 212 -22.69 2.33 17.04
N GLN A 213 -21.74 2.41 16.09
CA GLN A 213 -21.89 1.81 14.77
C GLN A 213 -21.81 0.29 14.79
N SER A 214 -22.60 -0.37 13.93
CA SER A 214 -22.49 -1.81 13.68
C SER A 214 -21.07 -2.18 13.23
N PRO A 215 -20.59 -3.41 13.53
CA PRO A 215 -19.29 -3.88 13.06
C PRO A 215 -19.11 -3.76 11.52
N GLU A 216 -20.17 -3.99 10.75
CA GLU A 216 -20.16 -3.90 9.28
C GLU A 216 -20.07 -2.46 8.78
N MET A 217 -20.78 -1.51 9.40
CA MET A 217 -20.60 -0.09 9.10
C MET A 217 -19.18 0.38 9.41
N ARG A 218 -18.57 -0.11 10.50
CA ARG A 218 -17.17 0.19 10.82
C ARG A 218 -16.22 -0.34 9.74
N VAL A 219 -16.43 -1.58 9.26
CA VAL A 219 -15.65 -2.14 8.15
C VAL A 219 -15.80 -1.28 6.90
N GLY A 220 -17.01 -0.92 6.49
CA GLY A 220 -17.24 -0.05 5.33
C GLY A 220 -16.55 1.32 5.47
N ASN A 221 -16.69 1.97 6.63
CA ASN A 221 -16.02 3.25 6.93
C ASN A 221 -14.49 3.11 6.90
N CYS A 222 -13.94 1.99 7.38
CA CYS A 222 -12.52 1.72 7.34
C CYS A 222 -12.08 1.59 5.88
N LEU A 223 -12.73 0.71 5.12
CA LEU A 223 -12.39 0.46 3.72
C LEU A 223 -12.41 1.74 2.89
N ARG A 224 -13.40 2.64 3.04
CA ARG A 224 -13.39 3.94 2.34
C ARG A 224 -12.15 4.77 2.64
N ARG A 225 -11.78 4.88 3.92
CA ARG A 225 -10.57 5.61 4.34
C ARG A 225 -9.31 4.94 3.82
N LEU A 226 -9.27 3.61 3.82
CA LEU A 226 -8.16 2.83 3.29
C LEU A 226 -8.01 3.01 1.79
N THR A 227 -9.10 2.98 1.03
CA THR A 227 -9.11 3.29 -0.41
C THR A 227 -8.46 4.64 -0.67
N TRP A 228 -8.86 5.66 0.07
CA TRP A 228 -8.27 6.99 -0.05
C TRP A 228 -6.77 6.99 0.28
N ILE A 229 -6.35 6.34 1.38
CA ILE A 229 -4.93 6.24 1.78
C ILE A 229 -4.10 5.51 0.72
N ARG A 230 -4.64 4.46 0.11
CA ARG A 230 -3.99 3.71 -0.96
C ARG A 230 -3.82 4.57 -2.20
N LEU A 231 -4.86 5.29 -2.63
CA LEU A 231 -4.77 6.24 -3.74
C LEU A 231 -3.77 7.37 -3.47
N ALA A 232 -3.78 7.93 -2.26
CA ALA A 232 -2.80 8.96 -1.87
C ALA A 232 -1.36 8.41 -1.86
N SER A 233 -1.17 7.16 -1.43
CA SER A 233 0.12 6.47 -1.51
C SER A 233 0.57 6.29 -2.97
N SER A 234 -0.37 5.92 -3.86
CA SER A 234 -0.11 5.78 -5.30
C SER A 234 0.28 7.12 -5.90
N HIS A 235 -0.45 8.18 -5.56
CA HIS A 235 -0.20 9.54 -6.03
C HIS A 235 1.20 10.02 -5.63
N ILE A 236 1.59 9.81 -4.36
CA ILE A 236 2.94 10.11 -3.90
C ILE A 236 3.98 9.29 -4.67
N LYS A 237 3.78 7.98 -4.87
CA LYS A 237 4.76 7.14 -5.58
C LYS A 237 4.94 7.56 -7.04
N THR A 238 3.87 7.97 -7.73
CA THR A 238 3.91 8.49 -9.10
C THR A 238 4.66 9.82 -9.20
N HIS A 239 4.48 10.73 -8.23
CA HIS A 239 5.04 12.08 -8.32
C HIS A 239 6.37 12.29 -7.59
N ARG A 240 6.68 11.50 -6.55
CA ARG A 240 7.81 11.79 -5.64
C ARG A 240 9.16 11.82 -6.33
N TYR A 241 9.35 10.98 -7.36
CA TYR A 241 10.58 10.99 -8.14
C TYR A 241 10.74 12.35 -8.84
N ARG A 242 9.72 12.79 -9.60
CA ARG A 242 9.73 14.10 -10.26
C ARG A 242 9.78 15.27 -9.29
N ALA A 243 9.15 15.17 -8.13
CA ALA A 243 9.12 16.21 -7.12
C ALA A 243 10.51 16.50 -6.52
N PHE A 244 11.35 15.46 -6.37
CA PHE A 244 12.56 15.51 -5.55
C PHE A 244 13.86 15.06 -6.28
N MET A 245 13.81 14.66 -7.55
CA MET A 245 14.99 14.18 -8.31
C MET A 245 16.13 15.21 -8.41
N SER A 246 15.84 16.52 -8.40
CA SER A 246 16.86 17.60 -8.43
C SER A 246 17.71 17.68 -7.15
N ARG A 247 17.34 16.93 -6.10
CA ARG A 247 17.79 17.18 -4.73
C ARG A 247 18.28 15.92 -4.02
N THR A 248 18.92 15.03 -4.79
CA THR A 248 19.36 13.67 -4.41
C THR A 248 20.41 13.61 -3.30
N ILE A 249 21.10 14.70 -2.96
CA ILE A 249 22.06 14.76 -1.85
C ILE A 249 21.41 14.44 -0.49
N VAL A 250 20.12 14.75 -0.32
CA VAL A 250 19.40 14.50 0.93
C VAL A 250 18.90 13.06 1.03
N LEU A 251 18.60 12.41 -0.10
CA LEU A 251 18.26 10.97 -0.13
C LEU A 251 19.42 10.12 0.42
N LYS A 252 20.67 10.48 0.09
CA LYS A 252 21.89 9.87 0.67
C LYS A 252 22.05 10.07 2.18
N ARG A 253 21.53 11.17 2.75
CA ARG A 253 21.54 11.40 4.22
C ARG A 253 20.52 10.53 4.96
N PHE A 254 19.45 10.11 4.28
CA PHE A 254 18.50 9.14 4.83
C PHE A 254 19.00 7.69 4.71
N GLU A 255 19.91 7.40 3.75
CA GLU A 255 20.63 6.13 3.64
C GLU A 255 21.71 5.95 4.74
N SER A 256 22.29 7.03 5.28
CA SER A 256 23.34 6.95 6.32
C SER A 256 22.84 6.68 7.75
N LEU A 257 21.55 6.41 7.94
CA LEU A 257 20.97 5.98 9.22
C LEU A 257 21.01 4.46 9.29
N PRO A 258 21.44 3.84 10.42
CA PRO A 258 21.76 2.41 10.46
C PRO A 258 20.60 1.55 9.97
N SER A 259 20.93 0.77 8.94
CA SER A 259 20.08 -0.14 8.19
C SER A 259 19.52 -1.24 9.07
N SER A 260 18.23 -1.48 8.93
CA SER A 260 17.64 -2.80 9.17
C SER A 260 16.66 -3.00 8.03
N GLU A 261 17.14 -3.71 7.01
CA GLU A 261 16.52 -4.54 5.96
C GLU A 261 15.12 -4.22 5.35
N ILE A 262 14.43 -3.17 5.78
CA ILE A 262 13.10 -2.77 5.27
C ILE A 262 13.23 -1.71 4.18
N LEU A 263 14.36 -1.00 4.11
CA LEU A 263 14.68 -0.02 3.05
C LEU A 263 15.69 -0.53 2.01
N GLU A 264 16.41 -1.62 2.27
CA GLU A 264 17.53 -2.05 1.42
C GLU A 264 17.12 -2.88 0.20
N ALA A 265 15.87 -3.37 0.12
CA ALA A 265 15.43 -4.13 -1.06
C ALA A 265 15.12 -3.27 -2.30
N SER A 266 15.23 -1.93 -2.27
CA SER A 266 14.92 -1.10 -3.46
C SER A 266 15.64 0.24 -3.57
N THR A 267 16.69 0.50 -2.78
CA THR A 267 17.30 1.84 -2.72
C THR A 267 18.79 1.83 -2.97
N THR A 268 19.26 1.12 -4.01
CA THR A 268 20.46 1.58 -4.71
C THR A 268 20.01 2.66 -5.68
N LEU A 269 19.93 3.91 -5.19
CA LEU A 269 19.81 5.07 -6.07
C LEU A 269 21.01 5.10 -7.03
N PRO A 270 20.83 5.54 -8.28
CA PRO A 270 21.95 5.76 -9.16
C PRO A 270 22.93 6.74 -8.50
N THR A 271 24.22 6.40 -8.57
CA THR A 271 25.31 7.22 -8.06
C THR A 271 25.17 8.65 -8.59
N SER A 272 25.54 9.64 -7.79
CA SER A 272 25.30 11.09 -7.99
C SER A 272 25.70 11.69 -9.35
N GLY A 273 26.39 10.95 -10.22
CA GLY A 273 26.66 11.35 -11.60
C GLY A 273 25.48 11.16 -12.56
N GLU A 274 24.54 10.23 -12.31
CA GLU A 274 23.49 9.91 -13.30
C GLU A 274 22.21 10.74 -13.14
N THR A 275 21.86 11.18 -11.93
CA THR A 275 20.62 11.94 -11.68
C THR A 275 20.73 13.43 -12.02
N SER A 276 21.91 14.04 -11.84
CA SER A 276 22.19 15.41 -12.29
C SER A 276 22.17 15.51 -13.81
N ASN A 277 22.66 14.46 -14.51
CA ASN A 277 22.64 14.37 -15.96
C ASN A 277 21.22 14.36 -16.56
N LEU A 278 20.20 13.82 -15.86
CA LEU A 278 18.82 13.74 -16.38
C LEU A 278 18.10 15.10 -16.42
N GLU A 279 18.38 16.01 -15.47
CA GLU A 279 17.86 17.38 -15.50
C GLU A 279 18.66 18.24 -16.49
N GLU A 280 19.99 18.12 -16.49
CA GLU A 280 20.88 18.89 -17.38
C GLU A 280 20.70 18.53 -18.87
N MET A 281 20.39 17.27 -19.20
CA MET A 281 20.09 16.83 -20.57
C MET A 281 18.61 17.04 -20.99
N GLY A 282 17.78 17.64 -20.15
CA GLY A 282 16.34 17.85 -20.46
C GLY A 282 15.54 16.55 -20.64
N ILE A 283 16.04 15.42 -20.16
CA ILE A 283 15.36 14.11 -20.27
C ILE A 283 14.15 14.06 -19.34
N ALA A 284 14.21 14.73 -18.19
CA ALA A 284 13.12 14.75 -17.21
C ALA A 284 11.80 15.33 -17.78
N SER A 285 11.86 16.35 -18.64
CA SER A 285 10.65 16.92 -19.28
C SER A 285 10.05 16.01 -20.36
N ARG A 286 10.86 15.11 -20.92
CA ARG A 286 10.40 14.09 -21.88
C ARG A 286 9.67 12.95 -21.18
N ILE A 287 10.15 12.54 -20.01
CA ILE A 287 9.57 11.44 -19.22
C ILE A 287 8.35 11.90 -18.44
N PHE A 288 8.46 13.01 -17.71
CA PHE A 288 7.38 13.43 -16.82
C PHE A 288 6.43 14.38 -17.54
N PRO A 289 5.12 14.10 -17.56
CA PRO A 289 4.12 15.02 -18.11
C PRO A 289 3.85 16.21 -17.18
N PHE A 290 4.47 16.23 -15.99
CA PHE A 290 4.30 17.27 -14.98
C PHE A 290 5.64 17.94 -14.63
N THR A 291 5.57 19.19 -14.20
CA THR A 291 6.70 19.91 -13.62
C THR A 291 7.05 19.37 -12.23
N ALA A 292 8.27 19.65 -11.78
CA ALA A 292 8.69 19.34 -10.41
C ALA A 292 7.85 20.11 -9.38
N SER A 293 7.40 21.33 -9.70
CA SER A 293 6.57 22.15 -8.81
C SER A 293 5.17 21.55 -8.61
N GLU A 294 4.50 21.18 -9.70
CA GLU A 294 3.20 20.50 -9.64
C GLU A 294 3.30 19.19 -8.86
N SER A 295 4.33 18.39 -9.14
CA SER A 295 4.56 17.12 -8.44
C SER A 295 4.79 17.31 -6.95
N ARG A 296 5.51 18.36 -6.52
CA ARG A 296 5.68 18.69 -5.09
C ARG A 296 4.35 19.08 -4.43
N LYS A 297 3.54 19.90 -5.08
CA LYS A 297 2.22 20.30 -4.57
C LYS A 297 1.33 19.07 -4.35
N ILE A 298 1.31 18.16 -5.32
CA ILE A 298 0.56 16.90 -5.27
C ILE A 298 1.04 16.01 -4.11
N CYS A 299 2.37 15.82 -3.98
CA CYS A 299 2.95 15.02 -2.89
C CYS A 299 2.62 15.60 -1.50
N LEU A 300 2.69 16.91 -1.35
CA LEU A 300 2.33 17.59 -0.10
C LEU A 300 0.84 17.41 0.24
N GLU A 301 -0.03 17.64 -0.74
CA GLU A 301 -1.47 17.50 -0.52
C GLU A 301 -1.86 16.07 -0.14
N SER A 302 -1.31 15.09 -0.86
CA SER A 302 -1.53 13.68 -0.61
C SER A 302 -0.99 13.25 0.76
N SER A 303 0.24 13.65 1.12
CA SER A 303 0.85 13.26 2.40
C SER A 303 0.12 13.83 3.60
N THR A 304 -0.34 15.08 3.51
CA THR A 304 -1.03 15.77 4.63
C THR A 304 -2.45 15.23 4.85
N LYS A 305 -3.22 15.03 3.78
CA LYS A 305 -4.54 14.37 3.87
C LYS A 305 -4.41 12.91 4.33
N MET A 306 -3.33 12.22 3.95
CA MET A 306 -3.02 10.86 4.41
C MET A 306 -2.70 10.80 5.90
N ALA A 307 -1.87 11.71 6.39
CA ALA A 307 -1.59 11.83 7.81
C ALA A 307 -2.86 12.10 8.64
N ALA A 308 -3.76 12.96 8.15
CA ALA A 308 -5.06 13.22 8.79
C ALA A 308 -5.95 11.96 8.82
N SER A 309 -6.01 11.22 7.71
CA SER A 309 -6.79 9.98 7.62
C SER A 309 -6.24 8.87 8.53
N LEU A 310 -4.92 8.74 8.61
CA LEU A 310 -4.24 7.79 9.49
C LEU A 310 -4.48 8.09 10.96
N LYS A 311 -4.50 9.38 11.36
CA LYS A 311 -4.84 9.79 12.73
C LYS A 311 -6.21 9.23 13.14
N ILE A 312 -7.22 9.39 12.27
CA ILE A 312 -8.59 8.92 12.52
C ILE A 312 -8.67 7.39 12.57
N LEU A 313 -7.90 6.68 11.73
CA LEU A 313 -7.89 5.21 11.76
C LEU A 313 -7.19 4.67 13.00
N SER A 314 -6.01 5.22 13.34
CA SER A 314 -5.19 4.76 14.45
C SER A 314 -5.88 4.90 15.82
N SER A 315 -6.82 5.83 15.96
CA SER A 315 -7.61 5.98 17.18
C SER A 315 -8.76 4.98 17.31
N ASN A 316 -9.16 4.32 16.22
CA ASN A 316 -10.38 3.51 16.17
C ASN A 316 -10.14 2.04 15.83
N VAL A 317 -8.99 1.73 15.22
CA VAL A 317 -8.67 0.39 14.76
C VAL A 317 -7.16 0.13 14.85
N SER A 318 -6.80 -0.96 15.52
CA SER A 318 -5.40 -1.44 15.63
C SER A 318 -4.98 -2.23 14.39
N VAL A 319 -5.16 -1.68 13.18
CA VAL A 319 -4.76 -2.36 11.93
C VAL A 319 -3.36 -1.92 11.52
N ALA A 320 -2.42 -2.86 11.55
CA ALA A 320 -1.03 -2.68 11.16
C ALA A 320 -0.66 -2.63 9.64
N PRO A 321 -1.52 -2.92 8.62
CA PRO A 321 -1.10 -2.94 7.20
C PRO A 321 -0.74 -1.57 6.60
N PHE A 322 -0.85 -0.49 7.36
CA PHE A 322 -0.70 0.89 6.86
C PHE A 322 0.53 1.59 7.41
N ALA A 323 1.39 0.89 8.13
CA ALA A 323 2.66 1.43 8.59
C ALA A 323 3.52 1.96 7.43
N CYS A 324 3.56 1.25 6.29
CA CYS A 324 4.27 1.71 5.10
C CYS A 324 3.68 3.01 4.53
N SER A 325 2.35 3.15 4.54
CA SER A 325 1.68 4.39 4.12
C SER A 325 1.94 5.53 5.10
N ALA A 326 1.98 5.26 6.41
CA ALA A 326 2.34 6.24 7.42
C ALA A 326 3.77 6.72 7.27
N ALA A 327 4.73 5.81 7.11
CA ALA A 327 6.13 6.16 6.82
C ALA A 327 6.25 6.95 5.52
N LEU A 328 5.55 6.55 4.45
CA LEU A 328 5.52 7.27 3.18
C LEU A 328 5.00 8.71 3.34
N ALA A 329 3.91 8.92 4.11
CA ALA A 329 3.42 10.27 4.42
C ALA A 329 4.48 11.08 5.17
N GLY A 330 5.05 10.50 6.23
CA GLY A 330 6.03 11.15 7.09
C GLY A 330 7.29 11.58 6.33
N TYR A 331 7.91 10.67 5.59
CA TYR A 331 9.09 11.00 4.77
C TYR A 331 8.77 12.03 3.68
N THR A 332 7.59 11.96 3.06
CA THR A 332 7.19 12.95 2.04
C THR A 332 7.03 14.35 2.64
N ALA A 333 6.44 14.44 3.84
CA ALA A 333 6.33 15.70 4.57
C ALA A 333 7.70 16.22 5.02
N LEU A 334 8.60 15.35 5.50
CA LEU A 334 9.97 15.70 5.86
C LEU A 334 10.76 16.25 4.67
N MET A 335 10.71 15.56 3.53
CA MET A 335 11.36 16.01 2.30
C MET A 335 10.82 17.37 1.86
N THR A 336 9.51 17.56 1.93
CA THR A 336 8.89 18.85 1.58
C THR A 336 9.34 19.97 2.53
N HIS A 337 9.35 19.72 3.84
CA HIS A 337 9.83 20.65 4.86
C HIS A 337 11.32 21.04 4.66
N HIS A 338 12.18 20.05 4.43
CA HIS A 338 13.60 20.30 4.24
C HIS A 338 13.87 21.13 2.96
N PHE A 339 13.06 20.93 1.93
CA PHE A 339 13.22 21.62 0.66
C PHE A 339 12.64 23.03 0.65
N THR A 340 11.61 23.31 1.44
CA THR A 340 11.11 24.68 1.63
C THR A 340 12.08 25.51 2.47
N THR A 341 12.70 24.91 3.50
CA THR A 341 13.71 25.58 4.33
C THR A 341 15.02 25.88 3.59
N SER A 342 15.43 25.01 2.65
CA SER A 342 16.66 25.20 1.87
C SER A 342 16.51 26.15 0.67
N SER A 343 15.29 26.54 0.28
CA SER A 343 15.03 27.35 -0.92
C SER A 343 14.86 28.85 -0.64
N THR A 344 15.30 29.34 0.52
CA THR A 344 15.12 30.74 0.98
C THR A 344 15.89 31.81 0.18
N GLY A 345 16.21 31.55 -1.09
CA GLY A 345 16.92 32.47 -1.98
C GLY A 345 16.04 33.26 -2.98
N TYR A 346 14.75 32.94 -3.12
CA TYR A 346 13.88 33.64 -4.08
C TYR A 346 12.51 34.00 -3.48
N ASN A 347 12.04 35.21 -3.84
CA ASN A 347 10.85 35.96 -3.44
C ASN A 347 9.51 35.19 -3.30
N GLU A 348 9.39 34.21 -2.42
CA GLU A 348 8.10 33.68 -1.96
C GLU A 348 7.62 34.43 -0.70
N PRO A 349 6.32 34.76 -0.57
CA PRO A 349 5.79 35.41 0.61
C PRO A 349 6.05 34.56 1.87
N GLN A 350 6.82 35.09 2.83
CA GLN A 350 7.22 34.40 4.06
C GLN A 350 6.05 33.76 4.83
N THR A 351 4.87 34.36 4.79
CA THR A 351 3.65 33.86 5.46
C THR A 351 3.19 32.50 4.91
N ASN A 352 3.31 32.26 3.60
CA ASN A 352 2.95 30.98 2.98
C ASN A 352 3.99 29.89 3.30
N SER A 353 5.27 30.27 3.43
CA SER A 353 6.35 29.35 3.78
C SER A 353 6.22 28.81 5.21
N ASN A 354 5.81 29.66 6.16
CA ASN A 354 5.61 29.26 7.56
C ASN A 354 4.39 28.34 7.74
N ALA A 355 3.23 28.68 7.14
CA ALA A 355 2.05 27.82 7.21
C ALA A 355 2.29 26.45 6.55
N LEU A 356 3.05 26.42 5.44
CA LEU A 356 3.47 25.19 4.80
C LEU A 356 4.38 24.35 5.71
N ARG A 357 5.31 24.99 6.42
CA ARG A 357 6.21 24.34 7.36
C ARG A 357 5.44 23.67 8.48
N GLU A 358 4.56 24.41 9.12
CA GLU A 358 3.70 23.91 10.20
C GLU A 358 2.86 22.71 9.73
N ARG A 359 2.28 22.80 8.53
CA ARG A 359 1.52 21.69 7.94
C ARG A 359 2.38 20.43 7.72
N CYS A 360 3.65 20.59 7.34
CA CYS A 360 4.58 19.46 7.22
C CYS A 360 4.92 18.87 8.58
N GLU A 361 5.23 19.71 9.58
CA GLU A 361 5.52 19.27 10.96
C GLU A 361 4.35 18.50 11.57
N GLN A 362 3.12 19.01 11.42
CA GLN A 362 1.91 18.34 11.86
C GLN A 362 1.72 16.99 11.14
N GLY A 363 2.01 16.93 9.84
CA GLY A 363 1.96 15.68 9.06
C GLY A 363 2.95 14.63 9.55
N VAL A 364 4.19 15.04 9.85
CA VAL A 364 5.22 14.15 10.41
C VAL A 364 4.84 13.63 11.79
N LYS A 365 4.37 14.51 12.68
CA LYS A 365 3.90 14.13 14.02
C LYS A 365 2.73 13.14 13.94
N ALA A 366 1.77 13.39 13.06
CA ALA A 366 0.63 12.48 12.86
C ALA A 366 1.06 11.11 12.30
N ALA A 367 2.02 11.07 11.38
CA ALA A 367 2.59 9.82 10.86
C ALA A 367 3.31 9.01 11.95
N ILE A 368 4.12 9.68 12.78
CA ILE A 368 4.85 9.05 13.90
C ILE A 368 3.85 8.49 14.92
N ASN A 369 2.85 9.26 15.34
CA ASN A 369 1.83 8.79 16.28
C ASN A 369 1.05 7.58 15.73
N ALA A 370 0.73 7.58 14.43
CA ALA A 370 0.08 6.43 13.80
C ALA A 370 0.98 5.18 13.83
N LEU A 371 2.27 5.34 13.51
CA LEU A 371 3.25 4.25 13.58
C LEU A 371 3.45 3.73 15.00
N GLU A 372 3.51 4.61 16.00
CA GLU A 372 3.59 4.24 17.41
C GLU A 372 2.40 3.37 17.82
N ASN A 373 1.19 3.79 17.48
CA ASN A 373 -0.03 3.03 17.73
C ASN A 373 -0.01 1.66 17.04
N PHE A 374 0.52 1.59 15.81
CA PHE A 374 0.67 0.33 15.08
C PHE A 374 1.80 -0.56 15.60
N SER A 375 2.81 0.01 16.26
CA SER A 375 3.99 -0.71 16.75
C SER A 375 3.75 -1.47 18.06
N VAL A 376 2.60 -1.28 18.70
CA VAL A 376 2.21 -2.01 19.91
C VAL A 376 2.05 -3.50 19.57
N GLY A 377 3.10 -4.29 19.83
CA GLY A 377 3.17 -5.72 19.56
C GLY A 377 3.92 -6.12 18.27
N PHE A 378 4.49 -5.17 17.53
CA PHE A 378 5.16 -5.43 16.24
C PHE A 378 6.56 -4.81 16.22
N GLU A 379 7.60 -5.65 16.40
CA GLU A 379 8.99 -5.20 16.56
C GLU A 379 9.51 -4.45 15.34
N SER A 380 9.29 -4.98 14.12
CA SER A 380 9.74 -4.31 12.89
C SER A 380 9.11 -2.94 12.67
N MET A 381 7.87 -2.72 13.15
CA MET A 381 7.20 -1.42 13.07
C MET A 381 7.80 -0.40 14.04
N ARG A 382 8.36 -0.85 15.17
CA ARG A 382 9.12 0.01 16.08
C ARG A 382 10.37 0.55 15.40
N THR A 383 11.08 -0.31 14.67
CA THR A 383 12.26 0.10 13.88
C THR A 383 11.92 1.19 12.86
N LEU A 384 10.82 1.02 12.12
CA LEU A 384 10.34 2.03 11.15
C LEU A 384 9.96 3.36 11.83
N THR A 385 9.32 3.28 13.00
CA THR A 385 8.98 4.46 13.82
C THR A 385 10.24 5.21 14.24
N ASP A 386 11.24 4.50 14.75
CA ASP A 386 12.49 5.10 15.23
C ASP A 386 13.33 5.69 14.09
N GLN A 387 13.32 5.06 12.91
CA GLN A 387 13.94 5.63 11.70
C GLN A 387 13.29 6.96 11.31
N LEU A 388 11.96 7.05 11.30
CA LEU A 388 11.26 8.29 10.97
C LEU A 388 11.49 9.38 12.03
N ARG A 389 11.55 9.03 13.32
CA ARG A 389 11.90 9.99 14.40
C ARG A 389 13.31 10.52 14.25
N ARG A 390 14.30 9.66 14.00
CA ARG A 390 15.70 10.08 13.77
C ARG A 390 15.80 11.02 12.58
N ALA A 391 15.11 10.69 11.49
CA ALA A 391 15.01 11.54 10.30
C ALA A 391 14.38 12.90 10.63
N ALA A 392 13.30 12.94 11.39
CA ALA A 392 12.63 14.17 11.79
C ALA A 392 13.50 15.06 12.68
N ALA A 393 14.20 14.49 13.66
CA ALA A 393 15.15 15.20 14.51
C ALA A 393 16.30 15.80 13.69
N ALA A 394 16.85 15.04 12.73
CA ALA A 394 17.90 15.52 11.83
C ALA A 394 17.43 16.69 10.95
N CYS A 395 16.14 16.74 10.61
CA CYS A 395 15.53 17.84 9.86
C CYS A 395 15.01 18.99 10.74
N LYS A 396 15.22 18.95 12.06
CA LYS A 396 14.71 19.95 13.04
C LYS A 396 13.19 20.12 12.99
N VAL A 397 12.48 19.03 12.74
CA VAL A 397 11.01 18.97 12.72
C VAL A 397 10.44 18.50 14.07
N LEU A 398 11.30 17.87 14.89
CA LEU A 398 11.03 17.42 16.26
C LEU A 398 12.14 17.88 17.20
#